data_AF-A0A7S4JNI0-F1
#
_entry.id   AF-A0A7S4JNI0-F1
#
_cell.length_a   1.000
_cell.length_b   1.000
_cell.length_c   1.000
_cell.angle_alpha   90.00
_cell.angle_beta   90.00
_cell.angle_gamma   90.00
#
_symmetry.space_group_name_H-M   'P 1'
#
loop_
_entity.id
_entity.type
_entity.pdbx_description
1 polymer ?
#
loop_
_entity_poly.entity_id
_entity_poly.type
_entity_poly.pdbx_seq_one_letter_code
_entity_poly.pdbx_strand_id
1 'polypeptide(L)'
;ECQNGEEKPGPCQFRYVAVTPDGSRGFLEDYNRGLHTFDPNDIDGNFGTSEISVFKYLTRNEMNGFRLRGLVLGRDGRTLHLTGTASVKTGSKTSKVFIMDAYNKTNIEEVDINKECFELYSHLGKGTVPDVRDGVTIGDALYVYGDIDKIGGKKVNRGAGVYQLSRDKFGKFRNCISLVGNPTDVPGWIDGKGENVRFSRPHSMGIFPTLPGEDNAIVLTDMDNRAIRYVNLPQARVSTILYDEDPGLWDKIYGKIAKPSTNIGAVLVQERKLLNQFKHAMARKYCEGQTHAPHESVGLCSIRQLREKWRGRRNAKSPRLPLKRENKTSMVWTSDTCNSCWLRWQGYCAPPSTKKEQAEEKLGSSWGKAYKVLAILGREGQIETRCVHRRRKFNVDNFCCVQKS
;
A
#
# COMPACT_ATOMS: atom_id res chain seq x y z
N GLU A 1 -26.26 -14.27 9.58
CA GLU A 1 -25.17 -15.28 9.60
C GLU A 1 -24.87 -15.76 8.17
N CYS A 2 -23.66 -16.25 7.86
CA CYS A 2 -23.36 -16.77 6.50
C CYS A 2 -23.95 -18.16 6.22
N GLN A 3 -25.15 -18.45 6.72
CA GLN A 3 -25.87 -19.71 6.51
C GLN A 3 -26.62 -19.64 5.18
N ASN A 4 -25.96 -20.01 4.08
CA ASN A 4 -26.67 -20.51 2.91
C ASN A 4 -26.53 -22.02 2.97
N GLY A 5 -27.63 -22.76 2.78
CA GLY A 5 -27.80 -24.21 2.96
C GLY A 5 -26.89 -25.16 2.17
N GLU A 6 -25.59 -24.89 2.12
CA GLU A 6 -24.53 -25.85 1.82
C GLU A 6 -24.06 -26.49 3.13
N GLU A 7 -23.83 -27.81 3.13
CA GLU A 7 -23.62 -28.64 4.32
C GLU A 7 -22.47 -28.24 5.25
N LYS A 8 -21.58 -27.32 4.86
CA LYS A 8 -20.54 -26.74 5.73
C LYS A 8 -20.21 -25.29 5.35
N PRO A 9 -20.77 -24.26 6.02
CA PRO A 9 -20.39 -22.89 5.75
C PRO A 9 -18.91 -22.68 6.13
N GLY A 10 -18.07 -22.39 5.15
CA GLY A 10 -16.73 -21.88 5.39
C GLY A 10 -16.77 -20.50 6.08
N PRO A 11 -15.70 -20.06 6.75
CA PRO A 11 -15.66 -18.74 7.38
C PRO A 11 -15.85 -17.64 6.33
N CYS A 12 -16.70 -16.66 6.61
CA CYS A 12 -16.85 -15.49 5.75
C CYS A 12 -15.53 -14.72 5.75
N GLN A 13 -14.99 -14.47 4.56
CA GLN A 13 -13.74 -13.75 4.38
C GLN A 13 -14.03 -12.45 3.64
N PHE A 14 -14.31 -11.40 4.40
CA PHE A 14 -14.49 -10.07 3.85
C PHE A 14 -13.14 -9.42 3.57
N ARG A 15 -12.98 -8.77 2.42
CA ARG A 15 -11.72 -8.08 2.08
C ARG A 15 -11.86 -6.57 1.96
N TYR A 16 -12.98 -6.13 1.40
CA TYR A 16 -13.19 -4.72 1.10
C TYR A 16 -14.53 -4.28 1.63
N VAL A 17 -14.54 -3.08 2.19
CA VAL A 17 -15.74 -2.37 2.60
C VAL A 17 -15.66 -0.95 2.07
N ALA A 18 -16.77 -0.45 1.55
CA ALA A 18 -16.92 0.95 1.16
C ALA A 18 -18.29 1.43 1.61
N VAL A 19 -18.37 2.65 2.13
CA VAL A 19 -19.63 3.25 2.58
C VAL A 19 -19.79 4.60 1.90
N THR A 20 -20.98 4.85 1.37
CA THR A 20 -21.36 6.12 0.74
C THR A 20 -21.19 7.27 1.72
N PRO A 21 -20.81 8.48 1.26
CA PRO A 21 -20.56 9.62 2.15
C PRO A 21 -21.76 10.00 3.03
N ASP A 22 -22.98 9.77 2.55
CA ASP A 22 -24.23 10.03 3.28
C ASP A 22 -24.62 8.88 4.23
N GLY A 23 -23.85 7.80 4.25
CA GLY A 23 -24.13 6.61 5.06
C GLY A 23 -25.35 5.81 4.61
N SER A 24 -25.97 6.15 3.48
CA SER A 24 -27.21 5.50 3.00
C SER A 24 -26.99 4.09 2.46
N ARG A 25 -25.73 3.75 2.14
CA ARG A 25 -25.37 2.49 1.52
C ARG A 25 -23.93 2.08 1.80
N GLY A 26 -23.74 0.80 2.09
CA GLY A 26 -22.47 0.13 2.21
C GLY A 26 -22.31 -0.96 1.15
N PHE A 27 -21.06 -1.25 0.82
CA PHE A 27 -20.62 -2.29 -0.09
C PHE A 27 -19.59 -3.15 0.61
N LEU A 28 -19.69 -4.46 0.43
CA LEU A 28 -18.83 -5.45 1.06
C LEU A 28 -18.45 -6.52 0.05
N GLU A 29 -17.15 -6.77 -0.15
CA GLU A 29 -16.72 -7.95 -0.90
C GLU A 29 -16.52 -9.13 0.03
N ASP A 30 -17.27 -10.20 -0.25
CA ASP A 30 -17.01 -11.54 0.25
C ASP A 30 -16.18 -12.28 -0.80
N TYR A 31 -15.01 -12.75 -0.38
CA TYR A 31 -14.06 -13.41 -1.27
C TYR A 31 -14.64 -14.59 -2.06
N ASN A 32 -15.61 -15.30 -1.49
CA ASN A 32 -16.22 -16.47 -2.10
C ASN A 32 -17.53 -16.14 -2.83
N ARG A 33 -18.27 -15.15 -2.34
CA ARG A 33 -19.67 -14.89 -2.77
C ARG A 33 -19.83 -13.70 -3.70
N GLY A 34 -18.83 -12.82 -3.77
CA GLY A 34 -18.81 -11.66 -4.66
C GLY A 34 -19.08 -10.35 -3.92
N LEU A 35 -19.63 -9.37 -4.64
CA LEU A 35 -19.91 -8.04 -4.08
C LEU A 35 -21.34 -7.99 -3.56
N HIS A 36 -21.47 -7.45 -2.36
CA HIS A 36 -22.70 -7.31 -1.61
C HIS A 36 -22.95 -5.83 -1.29
N THR A 37 -24.21 -5.45 -1.13
CA THR A 37 -24.60 -4.14 -0.60
C THR A 37 -25.42 -4.31 0.67
N PHE A 38 -25.26 -3.38 1.61
CA PHE A 38 -26.02 -3.28 2.85
C PHE A 38 -26.45 -1.84 3.11
N ASP A 39 -27.46 -1.63 3.94
CA ASP A 39 -27.81 -0.31 4.47
C ASP A 39 -27.13 -0.14 5.84
N PRO A 40 -26.19 0.81 6.01
CA PRO A 40 -25.54 1.06 7.29
C PRO A 40 -26.49 1.57 8.40
N ASN A 41 -27.66 2.09 8.03
CA ASN A 41 -28.66 2.60 8.98
C ASN A 41 -29.73 1.56 9.33
N ASP A 42 -29.78 0.44 8.61
CA ASP A 42 -30.59 -0.74 8.93
C ASP A 42 -29.96 -1.55 10.09
N ILE A 43 -29.47 -0.82 11.10
CA ILE A 43 -29.06 -1.36 12.39
C ILE A 43 -30.17 -0.99 13.35
N ASP A 44 -31.26 -1.76 13.33
CA ASP A 44 -32.22 -1.72 14.43
C ASP A 44 -31.44 -1.88 15.74
N GLY A 45 -31.56 -0.89 16.63
CA GLY A 45 -30.73 -0.70 17.83
C GLY A 45 -30.76 -1.81 18.89
N ASN A 46 -31.33 -2.98 18.56
CA ASN A 46 -31.18 -4.21 19.32
C ASN A 46 -30.06 -5.06 18.71
N PHE A 47 -28.85 -4.93 19.27
CA PHE A 47 -27.65 -5.74 18.98
C PHE A 47 -27.82 -7.27 19.20
N GLY A 48 -29.05 -7.77 19.37
CA GLY A 48 -29.37 -9.15 19.67
C GLY A 48 -29.51 -10.06 18.46
N THR A 49 -30.14 -9.63 17.36
CA THR A 49 -30.49 -10.56 16.25
C THR A 49 -30.79 -9.90 14.89
N SER A 50 -30.62 -8.58 14.72
CA SER A 50 -30.98 -7.92 13.44
C SER A 50 -30.01 -8.31 12.32
N GLU A 51 -30.53 -9.06 11.34
CA GLU A 51 -29.82 -9.38 10.12
C GLU A 51 -29.66 -8.11 9.28
N ILE A 52 -28.41 -7.67 9.05
CA ILE A 52 -28.13 -6.67 8.03
C ILE A 52 -28.62 -7.23 6.69
N SER A 53 -29.57 -6.55 6.05
CA SER A 53 -30.08 -6.92 4.72
C SER A 53 -28.96 -6.83 3.68
N VAL A 54 -28.28 -7.96 3.44
CA VAL A 54 -27.20 -8.06 2.47
C VAL A 54 -27.76 -8.46 1.12
N PHE A 55 -27.88 -7.51 0.19
CA PHE A 55 -28.29 -7.81 -1.18
C PHE A 55 -27.09 -8.19 -2.03
N LYS A 56 -27.23 -9.26 -2.80
CA LYS A 56 -26.23 -9.67 -3.79
C LYS A 56 -26.13 -8.58 -4.85
N TYR A 57 -24.97 -7.94 -4.97
CA TYR A 57 -24.75 -6.87 -5.94
C TYR A 57 -24.28 -7.44 -7.28
N LEU A 58 -23.18 -8.19 -7.25
CA LEU A 58 -22.62 -8.94 -8.38
C LEU A 58 -22.16 -10.33 -7.93
N THR A 59 -22.58 -11.36 -8.65
CA THR A 59 -22.17 -12.74 -8.46
C THR A 59 -20.76 -12.98 -9.01
N ARG A 60 -20.07 -13.99 -8.47
CA ARG A 60 -18.77 -14.43 -9.02
C ARG A 60 -18.84 -14.89 -10.49
N ASN A 61 -19.99 -15.41 -10.91
CA ASN A 61 -20.23 -15.85 -12.28
C ASN A 61 -20.39 -14.65 -13.22
N GLU A 62 -21.13 -13.61 -12.81
CA GLU A 62 -21.22 -12.33 -13.54
C GLU A 62 -19.86 -11.64 -13.63
N MET A 63 -19.03 -11.84 -12.61
CA MET A 63 -17.64 -11.41 -12.60
C MET A 63 -16.71 -12.31 -13.46
N ASN A 64 -17.17 -13.43 -14.05
CA ASN A 64 -16.39 -14.29 -14.95
C ASN A 64 -15.00 -14.70 -14.39
N GLY A 65 -14.92 -15.01 -13.10
CA GLY A 65 -13.64 -15.34 -12.44
C GLY A 65 -12.73 -14.12 -12.18
N PHE A 66 -13.28 -12.92 -12.28
CA PHE A 66 -12.65 -11.69 -11.82
C PHE A 66 -12.47 -11.73 -10.31
N ARG A 67 -11.21 -11.52 -9.91
CA ARG A 67 -10.80 -11.42 -8.51
C ARG A 67 -10.66 -9.95 -8.17
N LEU A 68 -11.52 -9.46 -7.29
CA LEU A 68 -11.49 -8.10 -6.78
C LEU A 68 -10.17 -7.83 -6.03
N ARG A 69 -9.58 -6.67 -6.31
CA ARG A 69 -8.34 -6.14 -5.73
C ARG A 69 -8.49 -4.73 -5.17
N GLY A 70 -9.51 -4.00 -5.60
CA GLY A 70 -9.84 -2.69 -5.09
C GLY A 70 -11.34 -2.43 -5.17
N LEU A 71 -11.86 -1.73 -4.17
CA LEU A 71 -13.24 -1.28 -4.06
C LEU A 71 -13.19 0.18 -3.61
N VAL A 72 -13.54 1.10 -4.49
CA VAL A 72 -13.47 2.54 -4.18
C VAL A 72 -14.77 3.22 -4.57
N LEU A 73 -15.28 4.07 -3.70
CA LEU A 73 -16.36 4.99 -4.02
C LEU A 73 -15.79 6.29 -4.58
N GLY A 74 -16.40 6.74 -5.68
CA GLY A 74 -16.15 8.02 -6.30
C GLY A 74 -16.51 9.18 -5.37
N ARG A 75 -15.98 10.36 -5.69
CA ARG A 75 -16.20 11.59 -4.92
C ARG A 75 -17.66 12.02 -4.89
N ASP A 76 -18.42 11.67 -5.92
CA ASP A 76 -19.86 11.90 -6.03
C ASP A 76 -20.67 11.02 -5.06
N GLY A 77 -20.05 10.02 -4.42
CA GLY A 77 -20.74 9.02 -3.60
C GLY A 77 -21.63 8.07 -4.40
N ARG A 78 -21.67 8.21 -5.73
CA ARG A 78 -22.55 7.46 -6.63
C ARG A 78 -21.77 6.53 -7.54
N THR A 79 -20.53 6.84 -7.86
CA THR A 79 -19.73 5.96 -8.72
C THR A 79 -19.01 4.92 -7.86
N LEU A 80 -19.12 3.65 -8.21
CA LEU A 80 -18.40 2.55 -7.57
C LEU A 80 -17.36 1.99 -8.55
N HIS A 81 -16.11 1.94 -8.10
CA HIS A 81 -14.99 1.38 -8.84
C HIS A 81 -14.64 0.01 -8.29
N LEU A 82 -14.71 -1.00 -9.15
CA LEU A 82 -14.24 -2.35 -8.87
C LEU A 82 -13.00 -2.62 -9.72
N THR A 83 -11.85 -2.72 -9.07
CA THR A 83 -10.61 -3.07 -9.77
C THR A 83 -10.22 -4.50 -9.44
N GLY A 84 -9.73 -5.23 -10.44
CA GLY A 84 -9.36 -6.61 -10.23
C GLY A 84 -8.75 -7.26 -11.46
N THR A 85 -8.53 -8.56 -11.34
CA THR A 85 -7.95 -9.35 -12.43
C THR A 85 -8.86 -10.51 -12.78
N ALA A 86 -9.20 -10.64 -14.06
CA ALA A 86 -9.88 -11.80 -14.62
C ALA A 86 -8.84 -12.80 -15.15
N SER A 87 -9.05 -14.08 -14.84
CA SER A 87 -8.29 -15.15 -15.50
C SER A 87 -9.02 -15.52 -16.79
N VAL A 88 -8.33 -15.43 -17.93
CA VAL A 88 -8.85 -15.91 -19.20
C VAL A 88 -8.59 -17.41 -19.30
N LYS A 89 -9.44 -18.17 -20.00
CA LYS A 89 -9.30 -19.64 -20.20
C LYS A 89 -7.93 -20.05 -20.75
N THR A 90 -7.25 -19.16 -21.46
CA THR A 90 -5.90 -19.34 -22.02
C THR A 90 -4.78 -19.24 -20.98
N GLY A 91 -5.11 -19.01 -19.70
CA GLY A 91 -4.14 -18.81 -18.62
C GLY A 91 -3.52 -17.41 -18.57
N SER A 92 -3.87 -16.52 -19.51
CA SER A 92 -3.53 -15.10 -19.41
C SER A 92 -4.40 -14.41 -18.36
N LYS A 93 -3.80 -13.47 -17.63
CA LYS A 93 -4.52 -12.58 -16.72
C LYS A 93 -4.77 -11.27 -17.42
N THR A 94 -6.00 -10.78 -17.38
CA THR A 94 -6.33 -9.41 -17.76
C THR A 94 -6.77 -8.64 -16.53
N SER A 95 -6.23 -7.45 -16.38
CA SER A 95 -6.60 -6.50 -15.36
C SER A 95 -7.72 -5.63 -15.92
N LYS A 96 -8.82 -5.58 -15.19
CA LYS A 96 -10.01 -4.83 -15.58
C LYS A 96 -10.40 -3.87 -14.47
N VAL A 97 -11.01 -2.76 -14.87
CA VAL A 97 -11.74 -1.86 -13.98
C VAL A 97 -13.19 -1.87 -14.42
N PHE A 98 -14.11 -2.16 -13.50
CA PHE A 98 -15.53 -1.94 -13.69
C PHE A 98 -15.92 -0.64 -12.99
N ILE A 99 -16.61 0.23 -13.73
CA ILE A 99 -17.14 1.50 -13.24
C ILE A 99 -18.65 1.39 -13.33
N MET A 100 -19.34 1.59 -12.22
CA MET A 100 -20.79 1.44 -12.15
C MET A 100 -21.42 2.47 -11.24
N ASP A 101 -22.71 2.73 -11.45
CA ASP A 101 -23.50 3.51 -10.50
C ASP A 101 -23.85 2.62 -9.29
N ALA A 102 -23.52 3.09 -8.08
CA ALA A 102 -23.79 2.48 -6.79
C ALA A 102 -25.29 2.26 -6.53
N TYR A 103 -26.15 3.02 -7.22
CA TYR A 103 -27.60 2.99 -7.15
C TYR A 103 -28.25 2.31 -8.36
N ASN A 104 -27.53 2.17 -9.47
CA ASN A 104 -28.05 1.53 -10.68
C ASN A 104 -27.08 0.51 -11.28
N LYS A 105 -27.43 -0.77 -11.16
CA LYS A 105 -26.66 -1.91 -11.67
C LYS A 105 -26.63 -2.04 -13.20
N THR A 106 -27.49 -1.36 -13.96
CA THR A 106 -27.59 -1.58 -15.41
C THR A 106 -26.43 -0.97 -16.19
N ASN A 107 -25.74 0.02 -15.61
CA ASN A 107 -24.72 0.79 -16.30
C ASN A 107 -23.34 0.39 -15.78
N ILE A 108 -22.85 -0.75 -16.25
CA ILE A 108 -21.49 -1.22 -15.95
C ILE A 108 -20.60 -0.93 -17.15
N GLU A 109 -19.67 0.00 -16.98
CA GLU A 109 -18.58 0.23 -17.92
C GLU A 109 -17.40 -0.68 -17.57
N GLU A 110 -16.96 -1.51 -18.51
CA GLU A 110 -15.77 -2.34 -18.38
C GLU A 110 -14.60 -1.73 -19.14
N VAL A 111 -13.47 -1.54 -18.45
CA VAL A 111 -12.21 -1.08 -19.05
C VAL A 111 -11.15 -2.19 -18.94
N ASP A 112 -10.71 -2.71 -20.08
CA ASP A 112 -9.59 -3.66 -20.17
C ASP A 112 -8.27 -2.90 -20.16
N ILE A 113 -7.64 -2.77 -19.00
CA ILE A 113 -6.45 -1.95 -18.84
C ILE A 113 -5.26 -2.51 -19.62
N ASN A 114 -5.19 -3.83 -19.78
CA ASN A 114 -4.10 -4.44 -20.56
C ASN A 114 -4.18 -4.07 -22.03
N LYS A 115 -5.39 -4.00 -22.58
CA LYS A 115 -5.63 -3.49 -23.92
C LYS A 115 -5.33 -2.00 -24.02
N GLU A 116 -5.89 -1.20 -23.12
CA GLU A 116 -5.82 0.27 -23.24
C GLU A 116 -4.45 0.86 -22.89
N CYS A 117 -3.64 0.16 -22.10
CA CYS A 117 -2.27 0.56 -21.77
C CYS A 117 -1.21 -0.27 -22.52
N PHE A 118 -1.58 -1.05 -23.53
CA PHE A 118 -0.64 -1.92 -24.24
C PHE A 118 0.56 -1.16 -24.84
N GLU A 119 0.29 -0.01 -25.46
CA GLU A 119 1.32 0.77 -26.16
C GLU A 119 2.46 1.21 -25.24
N LEU A 120 2.12 1.60 -23.99
CA LEU A 120 3.11 2.00 -22.98
C LEU A 120 4.15 0.92 -22.69
N TYR A 121 3.82 -0.36 -22.87
CA TYR A 121 4.70 -1.48 -22.52
C TYR A 121 5.16 -2.31 -23.70
N SER A 122 4.67 -2.00 -24.90
CA SER A 122 4.98 -2.73 -26.13
C SER A 122 6.49 -2.82 -26.39
N HIS A 123 7.24 -1.77 -26.04
CA HIS A 123 8.69 -1.69 -26.17
C HIS A 123 9.48 -2.56 -25.17
N LEU A 124 8.85 -3.04 -24.09
CA LEU A 124 9.49 -3.89 -23.09
C LEU A 124 9.56 -5.36 -23.49
N GLY A 125 8.92 -5.72 -24.60
CA GLY A 125 8.93 -7.07 -25.17
C GLY A 125 7.59 -7.78 -25.08
N LYS A 126 7.44 -8.82 -25.90
CA LYS A 126 6.20 -9.60 -26.00
C LYS A 126 5.81 -10.21 -24.65
N GLY A 127 4.52 -10.13 -24.33
CA GLY A 127 3.96 -10.69 -23.09
C GLY A 127 4.24 -9.84 -21.84
N THR A 128 4.66 -8.58 -22.00
CA THR A 128 4.66 -7.60 -20.91
C THR A 128 3.22 -7.18 -20.64
N VAL A 129 2.76 -7.45 -19.42
CA VAL A 129 1.36 -7.29 -19.01
C VAL A 129 1.36 -6.46 -17.73
N PRO A 130 0.81 -5.23 -17.72
CA PRO A 130 0.61 -4.51 -16.47
C PRO A 130 -0.34 -5.31 -15.57
N ASP A 131 0.04 -5.49 -14.31
CA ASP A 131 -0.79 -6.07 -13.26
C ASP A 131 -1.38 -4.90 -12.46
N VAL A 132 -2.55 -4.45 -12.88
CA VAL A 132 -3.27 -3.36 -12.21
C VAL A 132 -3.88 -3.91 -10.94
N ARG A 133 -3.82 -3.09 -9.90
CA ARG A 133 -4.21 -3.49 -8.56
C ARG A 133 -5.41 -2.70 -8.08
N ASP A 134 -5.46 -1.40 -8.37
CA ASP A 134 -6.55 -0.53 -7.97
C ASP A 134 -6.75 0.62 -8.98
N GLY A 135 -7.90 1.29 -8.89
CA GLY A 135 -8.41 2.23 -9.88
C GLY A 135 -9.49 3.15 -9.34
N VAL A 136 -9.45 4.43 -9.73
CA VAL A 136 -10.45 5.46 -9.38
C VAL A 136 -10.68 6.41 -10.55
N THR A 137 -11.90 6.93 -10.71
CA THR A 137 -12.13 8.04 -11.66
C THR A 137 -12.25 9.37 -10.95
N ILE A 138 -11.73 10.42 -11.57
CA ILE A 138 -11.93 11.81 -11.15
C ILE A 138 -12.23 12.63 -12.41
N GLY A 139 -13.47 13.09 -12.55
CA GLY A 139 -13.96 13.67 -13.81
C GLY A 139 -13.93 12.64 -14.95
N ASP A 140 -13.44 13.05 -16.12
CA ASP A 140 -13.33 12.18 -17.31
C ASP A 140 -12.02 11.37 -17.39
N ALA A 141 -11.27 11.33 -16.30
CA ALA A 141 -10.02 10.58 -16.21
C ALA A 141 -10.17 9.36 -15.28
N LEU A 142 -9.64 8.23 -15.74
CA LEU A 142 -9.46 7.02 -14.95
C LEU A 142 -7.99 6.93 -14.54
N TYR A 143 -7.75 6.93 -13.24
CA TYR A 143 -6.44 6.68 -12.66
C TYR A 143 -6.38 5.23 -12.23
N VAL A 144 -5.31 4.55 -12.58
CA VAL A 144 -5.04 3.18 -12.17
C VAL A 144 -3.61 3.09 -11.69
N TYR A 145 -3.35 2.21 -10.74
CA TYR A 145 -1.97 1.92 -10.37
C TYR A 145 -1.67 0.44 -10.57
N GLY A 146 -0.43 0.16 -10.99
CA GLY A 146 -0.01 -1.20 -11.28
C GLY A 146 1.50 -1.36 -11.36
N ASP A 147 1.92 -2.61 -11.30
CA ASP A 147 3.30 -3.06 -11.50
C ASP A 147 3.40 -3.87 -12.81
N ILE A 148 4.62 -4.25 -13.21
CA ILE A 148 4.86 -5.20 -14.29
C ILE A 148 5.30 -6.52 -13.66
N ASP A 149 4.41 -7.52 -13.63
CA ASP A 149 4.72 -8.86 -13.08
C ASP A 149 5.76 -9.59 -13.94
N LYS A 150 5.69 -9.44 -15.28
CA LYS A 150 6.52 -10.18 -16.22
C LYS A 150 7.01 -9.35 -17.40
N ILE A 151 8.24 -9.62 -17.82
CA ILE A 151 8.85 -9.13 -19.07
C ILE A 151 9.36 -10.34 -19.84
N GLY A 152 8.89 -10.52 -21.08
CA GLY A 152 9.25 -11.70 -21.88
C GLY A 152 8.94 -13.03 -21.16
N GLY A 153 7.84 -13.07 -20.38
CA GLY A 153 7.44 -14.24 -19.59
C GLY A 153 8.23 -14.48 -18.30
N LYS A 154 9.34 -13.76 -18.06
CA LYS A 154 10.13 -13.87 -16.82
C LYS A 154 9.57 -12.93 -15.77
N LYS A 155 9.41 -13.43 -14.54
CA LYS A 155 9.06 -12.59 -13.39
C LYS A 155 10.15 -11.56 -13.15
N VAL A 156 9.77 -10.30 -13.02
CA VAL A 156 10.68 -9.22 -12.72
C VAL A 156 10.23 -8.51 -11.45
N ASN A 157 11.19 -8.15 -10.59
CA ASN A 157 10.90 -7.36 -9.40
C ASN A 157 11.09 -5.89 -9.74
N ARG A 158 10.03 -5.22 -10.18
CA ARG A 158 10.09 -3.83 -10.65
C ARG A 158 9.20 -2.92 -9.83
N GLY A 159 9.46 -1.62 -9.97
CA GLY A 159 8.66 -0.56 -9.38
C GLY A 159 7.20 -0.60 -9.82
N ALA A 160 6.44 0.34 -9.29
CA ALA A 160 5.06 0.56 -9.70
C ALA A 160 4.90 1.98 -10.25
N GLY A 161 3.82 2.18 -10.99
CA GLY A 161 3.42 3.48 -11.50
C GLY A 161 1.93 3.73 -11.30
N VAL A 162 1.55 5.00 -11.38
CA VAL A 162 0.17 5.44 -11.55
C VAL A 162 0.02 5.89 -13.00
N TYR A 163 -1.03 5.40 -13.65
CA TYR A 163 -1.35 5.68 -15.03
C TYR A 163 -2.67 6.43 -15.09
N GLN A 164 -2.80 7.29 -16.09
CA GLN A 164 -4.02 8.00 -16.39
C GLN A 164 -4.53 7.56 -17.76
N LEU A 165 -5.81 7.23 -17.82
CA LEU A 165 -6.57 7.06 -19.06
C LEU A 165 -7.57 8.21 -19.16
N SER A 166 -7.83 8.68 -20.38
CA SER A 166 -8.78 9.77 -20.65
C SER A 166 -9.88 9.27 -21.57
N ARG A 167 -11.09 9.82 -21.45
CA ARG A 167 -12.16 9.51 -22.40
C ARG A 167 -11.85 10.06 -23.80
N ASP A 168 -12.08 9.25 -24.82
CA ASP A 168 -12.07 9.68 -26.22
C ASP A 168 -13.39 10.40 -26.60
N LYS A 169 -13.52 10.82 -27.85
CA LYS A 169 -14.74 11.48 -28.38
C LYS A 169 -16.00 10.61 -28.34
N PHE A 170 -15.86 9.31 -28.12
CA PHE A 170 -16.96 8.35 -27.97
C PHE A 170 -17.21 8.01 -26.50
N GLY A 171 -16.56 8.72 -25.57
CA GLY A 171 -16.68 8.49 -24.15
C GLY A 171 -15.95 7.24 -23.68
N LYS A 172 -15.09 6.59 -24.46
CA LYS A 172 -14.35 5.38 -24.01
C LYS A 172 -13.00 5.75 -23.41
N PHE A 173 -12.61 5.13 -22.30
CA PHE A 173 -11.27 5.31 -21.74
C PHE A 173 -10.20 4.78 -22.71
N ARG A 174 -9.27 5.67 -23.09
CA ARG A 174 -8.15 5.46 -24.02
C ARG A 174 -6.94 6.26 -23.54
N ASN A 175 -5.90 6.35 -24.38
CA ASN A 175 -4.76 7.26 -24.21
C ASN A 175 -4.08 7.10 -22.85
N CYS A 176 -3.71 5.86 -22.52
CA CYS A 176 -3.05 5.57 -21.26
C CYS A 176 -1.66 6.20 -21.22
N ILE A 177 -1.37 7.01 -20.20
CA ILE A 177 -0.07 7.64 -19.95
C ILE A 177 0.49 7.28 -18.58
N SER A 178 1.80 7.22 -18.44
CA SER A 178 2.47 7.16 -17.13
C SER A 178 2.43 8.54 -16.48
N LEU A 179 1.69 8.67 -15.36
CA LEU A 179 1.56 9.93 -14.64
C LEU A 179 2.71 10.10 -13.64
N VAL A 180 2.91 9.12 -12.76
CA VAL A 180 3.97 9.11 -11.76
C VAL A 180 4.53 7.72 -11.55
N GLY A 181 5.82 7.65 -11.26
CA GLY A 181 6.54 6.40 -11.12
C GLY A 181 6.86 5.74 -12.46
N ASN A 182 7.72 4.74 -12.41
CA ASN A 182 8.13 3.98 -13.58
C ASN A 182 8.15 2.49 -13.20
N PRO A 183 7.31 1.66 -13.83
CA PRO A 183 7.23 0.24 -13.50
C PRO A 183 8.39 -0.59 -14.06
N THR A 184 9.36 0.04 -14.74
CA THR A 184 10.59 -0.61 -15.18
C THR A 184 11.77 -0.30 -14.25
N ASP A 185 11.61 0.66 -13.35
CA ASP A 185 12.64 1.04 -12.41
C ASP A 185 12.71 0.08 -11.21
N VAL A 186 13.71 0.28 -10.35
CA VAL A 186 13.85 -0.47 -9.10
C VAL A 186 12.81 0.03 -8.09
N PRO A 187 12.08 -0.86 -7.38
CA PRO A 187 11.20 -0.47 -6.28
C PRO A 187 11.94 0.37 -5.23
N GLY A 188 11.23 1.29 -4.59
CA GLY A 188 11.79 2.04 -3.47
C GLY A 188 10.97 3.26 -3.09
N TRP A 189 11.54 4.10 -2.23
CA TRP A 189 10.92 5.32 -1.73
C TRP A 189 11.63 6.55 -2.28
N ILE A 190 10.97 7.26 -3.19
CA ILE A 190 11.40 8.59 -3.68
C ILE A 190 10.17 9.48 -3.86
N ASP A 191 10.11 10.58 -3.13
CA ASP A 191 9.16 11.69 -3.39
C ASP A 191 9.68 12.53 -4.57
N GLY A 192 8.79 13.13 -5.36
CA GLY A 192 9.20 13.86 -6.57
C GLY A 192 8.08 14.11 -7.56
N LYS A 193 8.44 14.30 -8.83
CA LYS A 193 7.52 14.56 -9.94
C LYS A 193 7.72 13.53 -11.05
N GLY A 194 6.63 13.13 -11.69
CA GLY A 194 6.62 12.26 -12.88
C GLY A 194 7.26 10.90 -12.64
N GLU A 195 7.99 10.43 -13.64
CA GLU A 195 8.61 9.10 -13.66
C GLU A 195 9.74 8.93 -12.63
N ASN A 196 10.29 10.00 -12.05
CA ASN A 196 11.36 9.92 -11.04
C ASN A 196 10.86 9.46 -9.67
N VAL A 197 9.54 9.43 -9.47
CA VAL A 197 8.94 8.90 -8.25
C VAL A 197 9.22 7.41 -8.16
N ARG A 198 9.38 6.90 -6.94
CA ARG A 198 9.47 5.45 -6.70
C ARG A 198 8.44 5.05 -5.67
N PHE A 199 7.82 3.92 -5.96
CA PHE A 199 6.92 3.21 -5.07
C PHE A 199 7.50 1.81 -4.80
N SER A 200 7.08 1.19 -3.71
CA SER A 200 7.38 -0.20 -3.39
C SER A 200 6.10 -0.91 -2.95
N ARG A 201 5.45 -1.55 -3.92
CA ARG A 201 4.17 -2.25 -3.75
C ARG A 201 3.06 -1.39 -3.15
N PRO A 202 2.59 -0.39 -3.90
CA PRO A 202 1.31 0.22 -3.60
C PRO A 202 0.19 -0.85 -3.58
N HIS A 203 -0.78 -0.72 -2.67
CA HIS A 203 -1.83 -1.73 -2.47
C HIS A 203 -3.26 -1.21 -2.60
N SER A 204 -3.55 -0.03 -2.07
CA SER A 204 -4.88 0.55 -2.13
C SER A 204 -4.77 2.00 -2.53
N MET A 205 -5.73 2.43 -3.32
CA MET A 205 -5.87 3.79 -3.80
C MET A 205 -7.20 4.37 -3.32
N GLY A 206 -7.21 5.65 -3.00
CA GLY A 206 -8.42 6.38 -2.68
C GLY A 206 -8.36 7.79 -3.23
N ILE A 207 -9.52 8.39 -3.44
CA ILE A 207 -9.62 9.80 -3.77
C ILE A 207 -9.32 10.60 -2.50
N PHE A 208 -8.41 11.56 -2.57
CA PHE A 208 -8.17 12.46 -1.46
C PHE A 208 -9.25 13.55 -1.46
N PRO A 209 -9.95 13.81 -0.34
CA PRO A 209 -10.92 14.89 -0.27
C PRO A 209 -10.19 16.23 -0.35
N THR A 210 -10.47 17.02 -1.39
CA THR A 210 -9.89 18.35 -1.59
C THR A 210 -11.00 19.40 -1.49
N LEU A 211 -10.71 20.61 -1.03
CA LEU A 211 -11.71 21.69 -1.00
C LEU A 211 -12.06 22.13 -2.43
N PRO A 212 -13.25 22.75 -2.65
CA PRO A 212 -13.56 23.37 -3.93
C PRO A 212 -12.45 24.37 -4.35
N GLY A 213 -11.92 24.20 -5.56
CA GLY A 213 -10.81 25.01 -6.08
C GLY A 213 -9.41 24.47 -5.79
N GLU A 214 -9.27 23.40 -5.01
CA GLU A 214 -7.98 22.72 -4.81
C GLU A 214 -7.73 21.65 -5.89
N ASP A 215 -6.45 21.43 -6.19
CA ASP A 215 -5.99 20.41 -7.13
C ASP A 215 -6.51 19.01 -6.76
N ASN A 216 -7.04 18.28 -7.74
CA ASN A 216 -7.41 16.89 -7.54
C ASN A 216 -6.22 16.03 -7.11
N ALA A 217 -6.45 15.14 -6.15
CA ALA A 217 -5.43 14.27 -5.62
C ALA A 217 -5.95 12.87 -5.29
N ILE A 218 -5.04 11.91 -5.32
CA ILE A 218 -5.26 10.56 -4.81
C ILE A 218 -4.29 10.28 -3.67
N VAL A 219 -4.68 9.34 -2.81
CA VAL A 219 -3.81 8.73 -1.82
C VAL A 219 -3.58 7.27 -2.12
N LEU A 220 -2.36 6.81 -1.89
CA LEU A 220 -1.96 5.42 -2.09
C LEU A 220 -1.30 4.87 -0.82
N THR A 221 -1.65 3.66 -0.42
CA THR A 221 -0.86 2.93 0.57
C THR A 221 0.34 2.30 -0.12
N ASP A 222 1.55 2.70 0.24
CA ASP A 222 2.80 2.17 -0.31
C ASP A 222 3.44 1.23 0.72
N MET A 223 3.03 -0.03 0.67
CA MET A 223 3.12 -0.96 1.80
C MET A 223 4.55 -1.29 2.19
N ASP A 224 5.41 -1.62 1.22
CA ASP A 224 6.79 -2.00 1.56
C ASP A 224 7.55 -0.77 2.07
N ASN A 225 7.21 0.41 1.55
CA ASN A 225 7.68 1.68 2.07
C ASN A 225 6.99 2.06 3.39
N ARG A 226 5.91 1.42 3.85
CA ARG A 226 5.17 1.84 5.06
C ARG A 226 4.83 3.34 5.03
N ALA A 227 4.32 3.78 3.90
CA ALA A 227 4.04 5.19 3.65
C ALA A 227 2.63 5.33 3.08
N ILE A 228 1.96 6.42 3.42
CA ILE A 228 0.81 6.90 2.66
C ILE A 228 1.36 7.94 1.68
N ARG A 229 1.05 7.80 0.41
CA ARG A 229 1.57 8.64 -0.67
C ARG A 229 0.44 9.54 -1.15
N TYR A 230 0.68 10.83 -1.14
CA TYR A 230 -0.19 11.84 -1.74
C TYR A 230 0.28 12.12 -3.16
N VAL A 231 -0.60 11.96 -4.14
CA VAL A 231 -0.32 12.26 -5.54
C VAL A 231 -1.20 13.43 -5.96
N ASN A 232 -0.58 14.59 -6.17
CA ASN A 232 -1.21 15.73 -6.83
C ASN A 232 -1.25 15.43 -8.33
N LEU A 233 -2.46 15.30 -8.89
CA LEU A 233 -2.66 14.85 -10.26
C LEU A 233 -2.29 15.92 -11.28
N PRO A 234 -2.74 17.19 -11.17
CA PRO A 234 -2.38 18.23 -12.14
C PRO A 234 -0.86 18.45 -12.25
N GLN A 235 -0.15 18.35 -11.13
CA GLN A 235 1.30 18.58 -11.07
C GLN A 235 2.12 17.31 -11.29
N ALA A 236 1.47 16.14 -11.41
CA ALA A 236 2.10 14.82 -11.42
C ALA A 236 3.16 14.67 -10.31
N ARG A 237 2.84 15.15 -9.10
CA ARG A 237 3.79 15.23 -7.98
C ARG A 237 3.38 14.32 -6.85
N VAL A 238 4.34 13.57 -6.33
CA VAL A 238 4.15 12.67 -5.19
C VAL A 238 4.93 13.15 -3.98
N SER A 239 4.23 13.16 -2.85
CA SER A 239 4.81 13.35 -1.53
C SER A 239 4.34 12.24 -0.59
N THR A 240 5.04 12.04 0.51
CA THR A 240 4.60 11.12 1.56
C THR A 240 3.87 11.89 2.65
N ILE A 241 2.65 11.46 2.96
CA ILE A 241 1.91 11.89 4.13
C ILE A 241 2.50 11.19 5.36
N LEU A 242 2.93 11.97 6.34
CA LEU A 242 3.32 11.49 7.65
C LEU A 242 2.09 11.66 8.55
N TYR A 243 1.34 10.57 8.75
CA TYR A 243 0.01 10.57 9.39
C TYR A 243 -0.03 11.27 10.76
N ASP A 244 1.10 11.34 11.45
CA ASP A 244 1.23 11.96 12.77
C ASP A 244 2.02 13.28 12.78
N GLU A 245 2.45 13.80 11.62
CA GLU A 245 3.23 15.04 11.52
C GLU A 245 2.64 16.12 10.63
N ASP A 246 1.59 15.86 9.84
CA ASP A 246 0.80 16.96 9.28
C ASP A 246 -0.25 17.34 10.33
N PRO A 247 0.02 18.34 11.20
CA PRO A 247 -0.93 18.75 12.23
C PRO A 247 -2.27 19.18 11.63
N GLY A 248 -2.30 19.54 10.35
CA GLY A 248 -3.52 19.89 9.63
C GLY A 248 -4.14 18.74 8.83
N LEU A 249 -3.54 17.56 8.71
CA LEU A 249 -4.16 16.48 7.90
C LEU A 249 -5.48 16.02 8.53
N TRP A 250 -5.50 15.87 9.86
CA TRP A 250 -6.72 15.57 10.57
C TRP A 250 -7.77 16.64 10.31
N ASP A 251 -7.36 17.92 10.43
CA ASP A 251 -8.25 19.05 10.23
C ASP A 251 -8.72 19.20 8.77
N LYS A 252 -7.90 18.83 7.79
CA LYS A 252 -8.25 18.81 6.37
C LYS A 252 -9.24 17.71 6.02
N ILE A 253 -9.07 16.52 6.60
CA ILE A 253 -9.94 15.36 6.33
C ILE A 253 -11.26 15.48 7.09
N TYR A 254 -11.20 15.88 8.36
CA TYR A 254 -12.32 15.81 9.30
C TYR A 254 -12.81 17.19 9.76
N GLY A 255 -12.27 18.30 9.23
CA GLY A 255 -12.63 19.64 9.67
C GLY A 255 -12.22 19.90 11.13
N LYS A 256 -13.03 20.65 11.88
CA LYS A 256 -12.74 20.96 13.30
C LYS A 256 -13.10 19.82 14.27
N ILE A 257 -13.28 18.59 13.78
CA ILE A 257 -13.56 17.45 14.65
C ILE A 257 -12.30 17.18 15.49
N ALA A 258 -12.43 17.15 16.81
CA ALA A 258 -11.31 16.85 17.69
C ALA A 258 -10.70 15.49 17.32
N LYS A 259 -9.38 15.45 17.12
CA LYS A 259 -8.66 14.20 16.88
C LYS A 259 -8.97 13.23 18.04
N PRO A 260 -9.46 12.01 17.77
CA PRO A 260 -9.71 11.02 18.80
C PRO A 260 -8.44 10.93 19.64
N SER A 261 -8.59 11.08 20.96
CA SER A 261 -7.49 10.82 21.87
C SER A 261 -7.19 9.34 21.77
N THR A 262 -6.29 8.96 20.88
CA THR A 262 -5.80 7.60 20.84
C THR A 262 -5.04 7.44 22.16
N ASN A 263 -5.63 6.73 23.11
CA ASN A 263 -4.90 6.17 24.26
C ASN A 263 -3.96 5.08 23.72
N ILE A 264 -2.99 5.46 22.89
CA ILE A 264 -1.97 4.59 22.29
C ILE A 264 -1.17 3.89 23.40
N GLY A 265 -1.20 4.42 24.63
CA GLY A 265 -0.61 3.80 25.82
C GLY A 265 -1.03 2.33 26.03
N ALA A 266 -2.30 1.96 25.85
CA ALA A 266 -2.74 0.60 26.18
C ALA A 266 -2.30 -0.46 25.14
N VAL A 267 -2.37 -0.14 23.84
CA VAL A 267 -1.95 -1.06 22.76
C VAL A 267 -0.42 -1.17 22.69
N LEU A 268 0.32 -0.11 23.03
CA LEU A 268 1.78 -0.16 23.08
C LEU A 268 2.34 -0.89 24.29
N VAL A 269 1.63 -1.05 25.41
CA VAL A 269 2.20 -1.66 26.63
C VAL A 269 2.55 -3.14 26.46
N GLN A 270 1.74 -3.89 25.70
CA GLN A 270 2.00 -5.33 25.46
C GLN A 270 3.11 -5.54 24.42
N GLU A 271 3.19 -4.69 23.39
CA GLU A 271 4.31 -4.67 22.45
C GLU A 271 5.60 -4.17 23.11
N ARG A 272 5.54 -3.13 23.95
CA ARG A 272 6.70 -2.54 24.67
C ARG A 272 7.41 -3.55 25.56
N LYS A 273 6.72 -4.45 26.27
CA LYS A 273 7.37 -5.47 27.10
C LYS A 273 8.24 -6.44 26.28
N LEU A 274 7.76 -6.87 25.11
CA LEU A 274 8.50 -7.76 24.20
C LEU A 274 9.57 -7.02 23.37
N LEU A 275 9.32 -5.77 23.00
CA LEU A 275 10.26 -4.91 22.27
C LEU A 275 11.41 -4.42 23.17
N ASN A 276 11.17 -4.11 24.45
CA ASN A 276 12.18 -3.59 25.36
C ASN A 276 13.24 -4.65 25.72
N GLN A 277 12.88 -5.93 25.83
CA GLN A 277 13.87 -6.99 26.11
C GLN A 277 14.83 -7.26 24.93
N PHE A 278 14.41 -7.00 23.68
CA PHE A 278 15.21 -7.28 22.48
C PHE A 278 15.83 -6.04 21.80
N LYS A 279 15.25 -4.84 21.95
CA LYS A 279 15.79 -3.59 21.38
C LYS A 279 17.05 -3.12 22.10
N HIS A 280 17.15 -3.31 23.42
CA HIS A 280 18.20 -2.65 24.20
C HIS A 280 19.60 -3.26 24.05
N ALA A 281 19.80 -4.59 24.00
CA ALA A 281 21.18 -5.12 24.04
C ALA A 281 22.00 -4.88 22.76
N MET A 282 21.39 -5.01 21.57
CA MET A 282 22.10 -4.79 20.30
C MET A 282 22.10 -3.33 19.88
N ALA A 283 20.95 -2.62 19.96
CA ALA A 283 20.89 -1.23 19.50
C ALA A 283 21.74 -0.31 20.38
N ARG A 284 21.77 -0.57 21.69
CA ARG A 284 22.63 0.17 22.62
C ARG A 284 24.10 -0.10 22.29
N LYS A 285 24.54 -1.36 22.11
CA LYS A 285 25.91 -1.66 21.64
C LYS A 285 26.31 -0.97 20.33
N TYR A 286 25.38 -0.79 19.39
CA TYR A 286 25.64 -0.13 18.11
C TYR A 286 25.62 1.41 18.18
N CYS A 287 24.96 1.98 19.19
CA CYS A 287 24.81 3.43 19.38
C CYS A 287 25.54 3.95 20.64
N GLU A 288 26.12 3.06 21.45
CA GLU A 288 26.95 3.33 22.62
C GLU A 288 28.20 4.08 22.16
N GLY A 289 28.41 5.28 22.71
CA GLY A 289 29.52 6.16 22.35
C GLY A 289 29.15 7.36 21.46
N GLN A 290 27.91 7.45 20.96
CA GLN A 290 27.42 8.72 20.42
C GLN A 290 27.03 9.63 21.59
N THR A 291 27.70 10.78 21.70
CA THR A 291 27.43 11.80 22.72
C THR A 291 26.04 12.40 22.50
N HIS A 292 25.07 11.96 23.29
CA HIS A 292 23.75 12.58 23.40
C HIS A 292 23.58 13.13 24.82
N ALA A 293 22.62 14.05 24.99
CA ALA A 293 22.30 14.58 26.32
C ALA A 293 21.96 13.40 27.27
N PRO A 294 22.35 13.46 28.56
CA PRO A 294 22.28 12.33 29.50
C PRO A 294 20.87 11.76 29.75
N HIS A 295 19.82 12.42 29.24
CA HIS A 295 18.42 12.00 29.38
C HIS A 295 17.79 11.44 28.10
N GLU A 296 18.51 11.43 26.97
CA GLU A 296 17.97 10.95 25.70
C GLU A 296 18.24 9.45 25.52
N SER A 297 17.18 8.67 25.36
CA SER A 297 17.33 7.27 24.95
C SER A 297 17.70 7.20 23.47
N VAL A 298 18.90 6.70 23.17
CA VAL A 298 19.39 6.54 21.80
C VAL A 298 19.16 5.10 21.35
N GLY A 299 18.59 4.95 20.16
CA GLY A 299 18.37 3.65 19.53
C GLY A 299 18.58 3.71 18.03
N LEU A 300 18.44 2.57 17.36
CA LEU A 300 18.39 2.55 15.89
C LEU A 300 17.25 3.43 15.40
N CYS A 301 17.46 4.13 14.29
CA CYS A 301 16.40 4.93 13.67
C CYS A 301 15.27 4.05 13.13
N SER A 302 14.03 4.49 13.27
CA SER A 302 12.92 3.94 12.48
C SER A 302 13.07 4.32 11.00
N ILE A 303 12.36 3.63 10.10
CA ILE A 303 12.33 4.00 8.67
C ILE A 303 11.89 5.45 8.50
N ARG A 304 10.96 5.92 9.34
CA ARG A 304 10.52 7.31 9.36
C ARG A 304 11.64 8.27 9.72
N GLN A 305 12.32 8.04 10.85
CA GLN A 305 13.43 8.90 11.27
C GLN A 305 14.58 8.88 10.25
N LEU A 306 14.80 7.73 9.59
CA LEU A 306 15.72 7.65 8.47
C LEU A 306 15.30 8.55 7.31
N ARG A 307 14.01 8.56 6.93
CA ARG A 307 13.50 9.44 5.86
C ARG A 307 13.72 10.91 6.18
N GLU A 308 13.38 11.37 7.38
CA GLU A 308 13.59 12.76 7.79
C GLU A 308 15.07 13.15 7.65
N LYS A 309 15.98 12.30 8.16
CA LYS A 309 17.42 12.55 8.07
C LYS A 309 17.97 12.43 6.65
N TRP A 310 17.36 11.62 5.79
CA TRP A 310 17.83 11.34 4.43
C TRP A 310 17.25 12.31 3.38
N ARG A 311 16.02 12.84 3.58
CA ARG A 311 15.32 13.79 2.68
C ARG A 311 16.13 15.06 2.39
N GLY A 312 16.82 15.61 3.38
CA GLY A 312 17.51 16.90 3.29
C GLY A 312 18.85 16.88 2.55
N ARG A 313 19.33 15.73 2.06
CA ARG A 313 20.72 15.58 1.58
C ARG A 313 20.94 15.81 0.09
N ARG A 314 19.93 16.19 -0.70
CA ARG A 314 20.13 16.51 -2.13
C ARG A 314 21.08 17.69 -2.37
N ASN A 315 21.17 18.65 -1.43
CA ASN A 315 21.98 19.87 -1.58
C ASN A 315 22.91 20.22 -0.40
N ALA A 316 22.88 19.45 0.70
CA ALA A 316 23.62 19.82 1.90
C ALA A 316 25.07 19.32 1.84
N LYS A 317 26.04 20.26 1.92
CA LYS A 317 27.43 20.03 2.38
C LYS A 317 27.44 19.60 3.86
N SER A 318 26.63 18.59 4.21
CA SER A 318 26.38 18.17 5.58
C SER A 318 27.61 17.44 6.14
N PRO A 319 27.91 17.58 7.44
CA PRO A 319 29.10 17.04 8.05
C PRO A 319 29.17 15.53 7.83
N ARG A 320 30.31 15.09 7.34
CA ARG A 320 30.77 13.72 7.08
C ARG A 320 30.05 12.67 7.95
N LEU A 321 28.99 12.07 7.43
CA LEU A 321 28.71 10.68 7.80
C LEU A 321 29.82 9.84 7.18
N PRO A 322 30.34 8.81 7.87
CA PRO A 322 31.42 7.98 7.37
C PRO A 322 30.88 6.98 6.34
N LEU A 323 30.26 7.47 5.26
CA LEU A 323 30.12 6.68 4.04
C LEU A 323 31.54 6.56 3.48
N LYS A 324 32.27 5.54 3.94
CA LYS A 324 33.72 5.42 3.71
C LYS A 324 34.12 5.31 2.23
N ARG A 325 33.19 5.33 1.25
CA ARG A 325 33.46 5.36 -0.19
C ARG A 325 32.33 6.04 -0.97
N GLU A 326 32.66 6.97 -1.86
CA GLU A 326 31.74 7.78 -2.69
C GLU A 326 30.85 6.97 -3.67
N ASN A 327 31.06 5.66 -3.78
CA ASN A 327 30.37 4.78 -4.74
C ASN A 327 29.55 3.64 -4.11
N LYS A 328 29.24 3.64 -2.81
CA LYS A 328 28.50 2.53 -2.20
C LYS A 328 27.14 2.95 -1.63
N THR A 329 26.13 2.13 -1.90
CA THR A 329 24.89 2.09 -1.11
C THR A 329 25.23 1.73 0.32
N SER A 330 24.58 2.40 1.28
CA SER A 330 24.72 2.04 2.69
C SER A 330 23.53 1.24 3.16
N MET A 331 23.81 0.18 3.90
CA MET A 331 22.78 -0.65 4.50
C MET A 331 22.74 -0.33 5.98
N VAL A 332 21.58 0.05 6.51
CA VAL A 332 21.41 0.36 7.93
C VAL A 332 20.30 -0.49 8.53
N TRP A 333 20.52 -0.98 9.74
CA TRP A 333 19.42 -1.57 10.50
C TRP A 333 18.48 -0.49 10.98
N THR A 334 17.19 -0.77 10.92
CA THR A 334 16.16 0.10 11.50
C THR A 334 15.67 -0.45 12.83
N SER A 335 15.00 0.39 13.64
CA SER A 335 14.27 -0.07 14.83
C SER A 335 13.01 -0.88 14.51
N ASP A 336 12.61 -0.90 13.24
CA ASP A 336 11.32 -1.41 12.81
C ASP A 336 11.37 -2.93 12.63
N THR A 337 10.37 -3.59 13.18
CA THR A 337 10.15 -5.03 12.99
C THR A 337 9.51 -5.29 11.66
N CYS A 338 9.79 -6.46 11.10
CA CYS A 338 9.04 -6.98 9.98
C CYS A 338 7.71 -7.51 10.50
N ASN A 339 6.60 -6.88 10.18
CA ASN A 339 5.28 -7.36 10.63
C ASN A 339 4.59 -8.22 9.55
N SER A 340 5.27 -8.51 8.44
CA SER A 340 4.60 -8.95 7.22
C SER A 340 5.55 -9.65 6.25
N CYS A 341 5.11 -10.80 5.71
CA CYS A 341 5.92 -11.81 5.00
C CYS A 341 6.63 -11.44 3.70
N TRP A 342 6.40 -10.20 3.33
CA TRP A 342 6.43 -9.74 1.97
C TRP A 342 7.70 -8.97 1.63
N LEU A 343 8.54 -8.71 2.62
CA LEU A 343 9.72 -7.86 2.51
C LEU A 343 11.04 -8.67 2.34
N ARG A 344 11.02 -10.03 2.48
CA ARG A 344 12.20 -10.90 2.20
C ARG A 344 12.38 -11.16 0.70
N TRP A 345 11.27 -11.35 0.00
CA TRP A 345 11.14 -11.47 -1.46
C TRP A 345 9.78 -10.88 -1.84
N GLN A 346 9.75 -9.87 -2.71
CA GLN A 346 8.48 -9.26 -3.11
C GLN A 346 7.61 -10.32 -3.80
N GLY A 347 6.42 -10.60 -3.25
CA GLY A 347 5.50 -11.62 -3.78
C GLY A 347 5.73 -13.07 -3.31
N TYR A 348 6.65 -13.37 -2.38
CA TYR A 348 6.81 -14.75 -1.89
C TYR A 348 7.23 -14.81 -0.40
N CYS A 349 6.33 -15.35 0.43
CA CYS A 349 6.66 -15.79 1.77
C CYS A 349 7.31 -17.16 1.61
N ALA A 350 8.59 -17.18 1.25
CA ALA A 350 9.31 -18.44 1.09
C ALA A 350 9.11 -19.26 2.37
N PRO A 351 8.60 -20.49 2.26
CA PRO A 351 8.54 -21.35 3.43
C PRO A 351 9.97 -21.42 3.99
N PRO A 352 10.11 -21.34 5.31
CA PRO A 352 11.41 -21.30 5.95
C PRO A 352 12.37 -22.34 5.34
N SER A 353 13.53 -21.85 4.91
CA SER A 353 14.48 -22.57 4.06
C SER A 353 15.25 -23.67 4.80
N THR A 354 15.13 -23.69 6.13
CA THR A 354 15.75 -24.70 6.98
C THR A 354 14.71 -25.33 7.90
N LYS A 355 14.90 -26.60 8.25
CA LYS A 355 14.06 -27.31 9.24
C LYS A 355 13.96 -26.56 10.58
N LYS A 356 15.01 -25.81 10.94
CA LYS A 356 15.05 -24.99 12.15
C LYS A 356 14.19 -23.73 12.04
N GLU A 357 14.24 -23.04 10.90
CA GLU A 357 13.33 -21.92 10.63
C GLU A 357 11.86 -22.41 10.58
N GLN A 358 11.60 -23.61 10.03
CA GLN A 358 10.27 -24.25 10.02
C GLN A 358 9.76 -24.58 11.43
N ALA A 359 10.62 -25.08 12.31
CA ALA A 359 10.26 -25.40 13.69
C ALA A 359 9.95 -24.14 14.52
N GLU A 360 10.68 -23.04 14.30
CA GLU A 360 10.44 -21.75 14.96
C GLU A 360 9.13 -21.08 14.44
N GLU A 361 8.73 -21.31 13.19
CA GLU A 361 7.44 -20.84 12.64
C GLU A 361 6.24 -21.75 13.04
N LYS A 362 6.43 -23.07 13.17
CA LYS A 362 5.39 -24.03 13.58
C LYS A 362 4.82 -23.77 14.98
N LEU A 363 5.52 -23.05 15.85
CA LEU A 363 5.08 -22.68 17.20
C LEU A 363 4.05 -21.53 17.21
N GLY A 364 3.29 -21.33 16.13
CA GLY A 364 2.28 -20.27 16.02
C GLY A 364 2.84 -18.85 16.06
N SER A 365 4.15 -18.69 15.86
CA SER A 365 4.80 -17.39 15.98
C SER A 365 4.68 -16.63 14.64
N SER A 366 3.82 -15.62 14.65
CA SER A 366 3.64 -14.59 13.63
C SER A 366 4.92 -14.36 12.81
N TRP A 367 4.85 -14.65 11.51
CA TRP A 367 5.89 -14.30 10.55
C TRP A 367 6.34 -12.85 10.83
N GLY A 368 7.61 -12.65 11.17
CA GLY A 368 8.13 -11.32 11.50
C GLY A 368 9.05 -11.21 12.71
N LYS A 369 8.83 -12.01 13.76
CA LYS A 369 9.62 -11.94 15.01
C LYS A 369 11.12 -12.20 14.79
N ALA A 370 11.45 -13.05 13.81
CA ALA A 370 12.82 -13.39 13.45
C ALA A 370 13.43 -12.46 12.37
N TYR A 371 12.67 -11.49 11.86
CA TYR A 371 13.07 -10.63 10.76
C TYR A 371 13.15 -9.16 11.22
N LYS A 372 14.12 -8.43 10.67
CA LYS A 372 14.28 -7.00 10.90
C LYS A 372 14.28 -6.25 9.58
N VAL A 373 13.81 -5.01 9.61
CA VAL A 373 13.89 -4.16 8.43
C VAL A 373 15.29 -3.59 8.30
N LEU A 374 15.89 -3.88 7.15
CA LEU A 374 17.12 -3.31 6.63
C LEU A 374 16.74 -2.20 5.65
N ALA A 375 17.25 -1.00 5.85
CA ALA A 375 17.13 0.08 4.88
C ALA A 375 18.41 0.16 4.05
N ILE A 376 18.27 0.17 2.73
CA ILE A 376 19.33 0.38 1.75
C ILE A 376 19.19 1.83 1.28
N LEU A 377 20.13 2.65 1.69
CA LEU A 377 20.20 4.06 1.40
C LEU A 377 20.90 4.23 0.05
N GLY A 378 20.12 4.60 -0.96
CA GLY A 378 20.57 4.88 -2.31
C GLY A 378 21.01 6.34 -2.49
N ARG A 379 21.47 6.66 -3.71
CA ARG A 379 21.78 8.05 -4.09
C ARG A 379 20.51 8.89 -4.12
N GLU A 380 20.67 10.22 -4.05
CA GLU A 380 19.58 11.19 -4.25
C GLU A 380 18.39 11.11 -3.27
N GLY A 381 18.61 10.52 -2.10
CA GLY A 381 17.56 10.38 -1.09
C GLY A 381 16.70 9.12 -1.24
N GLN A 382 17.04 8.19 -2.14
CA GLN A 382 16.34 6.92 -2.27
C GLN A 382 16.53 6.06 -1.02
N ILE A 383 15.44 5.44 -0.56
CA ILE A 383 15.47 4.39 0.46
C ILE A 383 14.74 3.18 -0.09
N GLU A 384 15.42 2.04 -0.12
CA GLU A 384 14.80 0.72 -0.35
C GLU A 384 14.76 -0.02 0.99
N THR A 385 13.67 -0.70 1.31
CA THR A 385 13.54 -1.48 2.55
C THR A 385 13.39 -2.96 2.26
N ARG A 386 14.12 -3.79 3.01
CA ARG A 386 14.05 -5.25 2.93
C ARG A 386 13.87 -5.85 4.32
N CYS A 387 13.08 -6.90 4.43
CA CYS A 387 13.01 -7.74 5.61
C CYS A 387 13.97 -8.88 5.47
N VAL A 388 14.93 -8.91 6.38
CA VAL A 388 15.98 -9.91 6.36
C VAL A 388 16.00 -10.62 7.69
N HIS A 389 16.28 -11.91 7.62
CA HIS A 389 16.34 -12.74 8.82
C HIS A 389 17.47 -12.24 9.72
N ARG A 390 17.21 -12.05 11.02
CA ARG A 390 18.14 -11.44 11.99
C ARG A 390 19.49 -12.15 12.12
N ARG A 391 19.56 -13.44 11.75
CA ARG A 391 20.81 -14.24 11.79
C ARG A 391 21.69 -14.00 10.55
N ARG A 392 21.16 -13.43 9.48
CA ARG A 392 21.95 -13.17 8.26
C ARG A 392 22.89 -12.01 8.52
N LYS A 393 24.19 -12.25 8.36
CA LYS A 393 25.23 -11.23 8.53
C LYS A 393 25.21 -10.31 7.32
N PHE A 394 25.08 -9.01 7.56
CA PHE A 394 25.23 -7.96 6.57
C PHE A 394 26.31 -7.00 7.05
N ASN A 395 27.07 -6.43 6.13
CA ASN A 395 27.92 -5.29 6.45
C ASN A 395 27.04 -4.04 6.48
N VAL A 396 26.64 -3.65 7.69
CA VAL A 396 25.69 -2.55 7.93
C VAL A 396 26.35 -1.42 8.68
N ASP A 397 25.95 -0.21 8.34
CA ASP A 397 26.24 0.98 9.12
C ASP A 397 25.21 1.13 10.25
N ASN A 398 25.60 1.84 11.31
CA ASN A 398 24.70 2.16 12.41
C ASN A 398 24.13 3.56 12.20
N PHE A 399 22.81 3.66 12.14
CA PHE A 399 22.10 4.93 12.15
C PHE A 399 21.33 5.06 13.46
N CYS A 400 21.77 5.99 14.30
CA CYS A 400 21.21 6.19 15.62
C CYS A 400 20.33 7.45 15.65
N CYS A 401 19.20 7.33 16.33
CA CYS A 401 18.23 8.39 16.51
C CYS A 401 17.79 8.44 17.97
N VAL A 402 17.56 9.66 18.44
CA VAL A 402 16.89 9.92 19.70
C VAL A 402 15.50 9.34 19.62
N GLN A 403 15.16 8.45 20.54
CA GLN A 403 13.82 7.90 20.67
C GLN A 403 13.03 8.87 21.55
N LYS A 404 12.00 9.51 20.98
CA LYS A 404 11.02 10.25 21.78
C LYS A 404 10.24 9.22 22.60
N SER A 405 10.31 9.33 23.92
CA SER A 405 9.70 8.42 24.89
C SER A 405 8.18 8.50 24.92
#